data_AF-A0A1F9BRX3-F1
#
_entry.id   AF-A0A1F9BRX3-F1
#
_cell.length_a   1.000
_cell.length_b   1.000
_cell.length_c   1.000
_cell.angle_alpha   90.00
_cell.angle_beta   90.00
_cell.angle_gamma   90.00
#
_symmetry.space_group_name_H-M   'P 1'
#
loop_
_entity.id
_entity.type
_entity.pdbx_description
1 polymer ?
#
loop_
_entity_poly.entity_id
_entity_poly.type
_entity_poly.pdbx_seq_one_letter_code
_entity_poly.pdbx_strand_id
1 'polypeptide(L)'
;MKFSSNRRYWLINLFLGLWALQVIWLAWYFAPEVQDLAGRLAHRQTGAAVRQEDSFYRWLQALAGIIPARATYIFLDNYQAGKEIEARYHLTPRRHILLHPELPPSFLFYALRQEQASFLIIREGDKPWESADAVKNSPALRLLPDPGPGLVFRVDSIRLLGRFYD
;
A
#
# COMPACT_ATOMS: atom_id res chain seq x y z
N MET A 1 46.63 -5.76 -41.46
CA MET A 1 46.68 -6.65 -40.28
C MET A 1 45.61 -7.75 -40.40
N LYS A 2 45.98 -8.95 -40.88
CA LYS A 2 45.08 -10.11 -40.91
C LYS A 2 45.07 -10.75 -39.52
N PHE A 3 44.04 -10.48 -38.72
CA PHE A 3 43.85 -11.19 -37.46
C PHE A 3 43.62 -12.67 -37.75
N SER A 4 44.39 -13.55 -37.10
CA SER A 4 44.28 -14.99 -37.29
C SER A 4 42.85 -15.44 -36.95
N SER A 5 42.28 -16.25 -37.84
CA SER A 5 40.91 -16.77 -37.77
C SER A 5 40.55 -17.31 -36.36
N ASN A 6 41.53 -17.93 -35.71
CA ASN A 6 41.41 -18.53 -34.38
C ASN A 6 41.07 -17.54 -33.26
N ARG A 7 41.59 -16.31 -33.32
CA ARG A 7 41.37 -15.29 -32.27
C ARG A 7 39.96 -14.71 -32.32
N ARG A 8 39.34 -14.68 -33.51
CA ARG A 8 37.97 -14.22 -33.71
C ARG A 8 36.96 -15.25 -33.17
N TYR A 9 37.17 -16.54 -33.46
CA TYR A 9 36.32 -17.61 -32.90
C TYR A 9 36.40 -17.69 -31.38
N TRP A 10 37.59 -17.48 -30.81
CA TRP A 10 37.75 -17.45 -29.36
C TRP A 10 36.96 -16.33 -28.69
N LEU A 11 37.00 -15.12 -29.28
CA LEU A 11 36.21 -13.99 -28.77
C LEU A 11 34.69 -14.22 -28.92
N ILE A 12 34.24 -14.79 -30.04
CA ILE A 12 32.82 -15.12 -30.25
C ILE A 12 32.34 -16.14 -29.22
N ASN A 13 33.13 -17.20 -28.97
CA ASN A 13 32.79 -18.22 -27.96
C ASN A 13 32.80 -17.64 -26.53
N LEU A 14 33.71 -16.72 -26.23
CA LEU A 14 33.73 -16.02 -24.94
C LEU A 14 32.47 -15.17 -24.75
N PHE A 15 32.07 -14.40 -25.78
CA PHE A 15 30.84 -13.61 -25.75
C PHE A 15 29.60 -14.49 -25.60
N LEU A 16 29.50 -15.58 -26.36
CA LEU A 16 28.40 -16.52 -26.24
C LEU A 16 28.35 -17.19 -24.87
N GLY A 17 29.51 -17.54 -24.30
CA GLY A 17 29.61 -18.09 -22.94
C GLY A 17 29.15 -17.10 -21.87
N LEU A 18 29.57 -15.84 -21.96
CA LEU A 18 29.11 -14.77 -21.06
C LEU A 18 27.61 -14.50 -21.22
N TRP A 19 27.10 -14.54 -22.45
CA TRP A 19 25.69 -14.35 -22.72
C TRP A 19 24.84 -15.49 -22.15
N ALA A 20 25.29 -16.74 -22.33
CA ALA A 20 24.64 -17.91 -21.75
C ALA A 20 24.68 -17.86 -20.21
N LEU A 21 25.81 -17.45 -19.63
CA LEU A 21 25.93 -17.27 -18.18
C LEU A 21 24.98 -16.19 -17.66
N GLN A 22 24.85 -15.08 -18.38
CA GLN A 22 23.92 -14.00 -18.04
C GLN A 22 22.47 -14.45 -18.12
N VAL A 23 22.10 -15.25 -19.13
CA VAL A 23 20.76 -15.83 -19.26
C VAL A 23 20.47 -16.82 -18.13
N ILE A 24 21.43 -17.68 -17.78
CA ILE A 24 21.30 -18.62 -16.65
C ILE A 24 21.18 -17.86 -15.33
N TRP A 25 21.97 -16.81 -15.15
CA TRP A 25 21.92 -15.97 -13.95
C TRP A 25 20.57 -15.24 -13.84
N LEU A 26 20.07 -14.66 -14.94
CA LEU A 26 18.73 -14.07 -14.99
C LEU A 26 17.66 -15.12 -14.70
N ALA A 27 17.73 -16.29 -15.32
CA ALA A 27 16.77 -17.37 -15.08
C ALA A 27 16.78 -17.84 -13.62
N TRP A 28 17.94 -17.86 -12.96
CA TRP A 28 18.06 -18.24 -11.55
C TRP A 28 17.61 -17.13 -10.59
N TYR A 29 17.97 -15.87 -10.88
CA TYR A 29 17.54 -14.69 -10.12
C TYR A 29 16.02 -14.53 -10.15
N PHE A 30 15.41 -14.75 -11.32
CA PHE A 30 13.97 -14.68 -11.53
C PHE A 30 13.24 -16.03 -11.33
N ALA A 31 13.94 -17.13 -11.04
CA ALA A 31 13.33 -18.45 -10.81
C ALA A 31 12.19 -18.48 -9.77
N PRO A 32 12.32 -17.84 -8.58
CA PRO A 32 11.24 -17.84 -7.60
C PRO A 32 10.02 -17.04 -8.10
N GLU A 33 10.23 -16.00 -8.91
CA GLU A 33 9.17 -15.15 -9.44
C GLU A 33 8.47 -15.79 -10.65
N VAL A 34 9.21 -16.51 -11.50
CA VAL A 34 8.70 -17.18 -12.71
C VAL A 34 7.84 -18.40 -12.36
N GLN A 35 8.18 -19.16 -11.30
CA GLN A 35 7.37 -20.29 -10.85
C GLN A 35 6.00 -19.83 -10.31
N ASP A 36 5.99 -18.71 -9.57
CA ASP A 36 4.75 -18.14 -9.04
C ASP A 36 3.90 -17.52 -10.16
N LEU A 37 4.53 -16.91 -11.17
CA LEU A 37 3.86 -16.39 -12.37
C LEU A 37 3.26 -17.51 -13.24
N ALA A 38 4.00 -18.62 -13.43
CA ALA A 38 3.56 -19.76 -14.23
C ALA A 38 2.40 -20.52 -13.57
N GLY A 39 2.44 -20.69 -12.24
CA GLY A 39 1.32 -21.28 -11.48
C GLY A 39 0.04 -20.46 -11.57
N ARG A 40 0.15 -19.13 -11.67
CA ARG A 40 -0.99 -18.21 -11.70
C ARG A 40 -1.56 -17.99 -13.11
N LEU A 41 -0.72 -18.04 -14.14
CA LEU A 41 -1.17 -18.05 -15.56
C LEU A 41 -2.03 -19.29 -15.88
N ALA A 42 -1.72 -20.44 -15.26
CA ALA A 42 -2.51 -21.66 -15.40
C ALA A 42 -3.94 -21.52 -14.83
N HIS A 43 -4.18 -20.57 -13.91
CA HIS A 43 -5.47 -20.40 -13.22
C HIS A 43 -6.36 -19.27 -13.77
N ARG A 44 -6.03 -18.64 -14.92
CA ARG A 44 -6.89 -17.63 -15.60
C ARG A 44 -7.34 -16.45 -14.72
N GLN A 45 -6.56 -16.05 -13.71
CA GLN A 45 -6.85 -14.90 -12.84
C GLN A 45 -6.07 -13.65 -13.28
N THR A 46 -6.27 -13.20 -14.51
CA THR A 46 -5.60 -12.01 -15.08
C THR A 46 -5.89 -10.71 -14.31
N GLY A 47 -7.01 -10.64 -13.57
CA GLY A 47 -7.32 -9.49 -12.72
C GLY A 47 -6.52 -9.40 -11.41
N ALA A 48 -5.90 -10.49 -10.96
CA ALA A 48 -5.12 -10.52 -9.72
C ALA A 48 -3.65 -10.13 -9.92
N ALA A 49 -3.10 -10.34 -11.12
CA ALA A 49 -1.70 -10.00 -11.43
C ALA A 49 -1.47 -8.49 -11.58
N VAL A 50 -2.41 -7.75 -12.18
CA VAL A 50 -2.30 -6.28 -12.34
C VAL A 50 -2.45 -5.54 -11.00
N ARG A 51 -3.17 -6.12 -10.02
CA ARG A 51 -3.43 -5.47 -8.73
C ARG A 51 -2.25 -5.53 -7.75
N GLN A 52 -1.28 -6.42 -7.94
CA GLN A 52 -0.10 -6.48 -7.07
C GLN A 52 0.97 -5.43 -7.40
N GLU A 53 0.89 -4.80 -8.56
CA GLU A 53 1.73 -3.63 -8.90
C GLU A 53 1.28 -2.38 -8.15
N ASP A 54 -0.02 -2.26 -7.83
CA ASP A 54 -0.57 -1.10 -7.10
C ASP A 54 -0.05 -1.08 -5.65
N SER A 55 0.67 -0.02 -5.31
CA SER A 55 1.21 0.21 -3.97
C SER A 55 0.10 0.37 -2.93
N PHE A 56 -1.06 0.89 -3.31
CA PHE A 56 -2.22 1.06 -2.43
C PHE A 56 -2.82 -0.29 -2.04
N TYR A 57 -2.95 -1.20 -2.98
CA TYR A 57 -3.43 -2.55 -2.73
C TYR A 57 -2.53 -3.30 -1.74
N ARG A 58 -1.22 -3.31 -1.98
CA ARG A 58 -0.25 -3.98 -1.10
C ARG A 58 -0.26 -3.39 0.31
N TRP A 59 -0.39 -2.08 0.41
CA TRP A 59 -0.51 -1.39 1.68
C TRP A 59 -1.80 -1.77 2.42
N LEU A 60 -2.95 -1.81 1.75
CA LEU A 60 -4.21 -2.27 2.37
C LEU A 60 -4.11 -3.71 2.89
N GLN A 61 -3.39 -4.60 2.18
CA GLN A 61 -3.15 -5.96 2.65
C GLN A 61 -2.30 -5.98 3.93
N ALA A 62 -1.25 -5.16 4.01
CA ALA A 62 -0.44 -5.03 5.22
C ALA A 62 -1.29 -4.52 6.40
N LEU A 63 -2.10 -3.49 6.15
CA LEU A 63 -3.03 -2.94 7.14
C LEU A 63 -4.06 -3.95 7.63
N ALA A 64 -4.54 -4.85 6.77
CA ALA A 64 -5.44 -5.92 7.18
C ALA A 64 -4.82 -6.85 8.24
N GLY A 65 -3.49 -7.03 8.24
CA GLY A 65 -2.78 -7.77 9.28
C GLY A 65 -2.68 -7.02 10.62
N ILE A 66 -2.78 -5.69 10.60
CA ILE A 66 -2.62 -4.82 11.77
C ILE A 66 -3.97 -4.53 12.44
N ILE A 67 -4.99 -4.24 11.63
CA ILE A 67 -6.30 -3.82 12.13
C ILE A 67 -7.12 -5.07 12.47
N PRO A 68 -7.63 -5.24 13.70
CA PRO A 68 -8.48 -6.37 14.06
C PRO A 68 -9.79 -6.38 13.26
N ALA A 69 -10.30 -7.57 12.92
CA ALA A 69 -11.52 -7.74 12.13
C ALA A 69 -12.78 -7.05 12.73
N ARG A 70 -12.84 -6.94 14.06
CA ARG A 70 -13.94 -6.29 14.81
C ARG A 70 -13.78 -4.77 14.97
N ALA A 71 -12.67 -4.20 14.54
CA ALA A 71 -12.39 -2.79 14.75
C ALA A 71 -13.19 -1.92 13.77
N THR A 72 -13.54 -0.72 14.22
CA THR A 72 -14.03 0.35 13.34
C THR A 72 -12.84 1.16 12.85
N TYR A 73 -12.81 1.47 11.57
CA TYR A 73 -11.83 2.40 11.00
C TYR A 73 -12.53 3.50 10.19
N ILE A 74 -11.96 4.70 10.27
CA ILE A 74 -12.34 5.83 9.42
C ILE A 74 -11.33 5.92 8.29
N PHE A 75 -11.83 5.98 7.05
CA PHE A 75 -11.04 6.28 5.87
C PHE A 75 -11.28 7.74 5.47
N LEU A 76 -10.22 8.53 5.42
CA LEU A 76 -10.26 9.94 5.03
C LEU A 76 -9.73 10.06 3.60
N ASP A 77 -10.62 10.24 2.63
CA ASP A 77 -10.28 10.31 1.21
C ASP A 77 -11.34 11.06 0.39
N ASN A 78 -10.95 11.57 -0.77
CA ASN A 78 -11.84 12.16 -1.75
C ASN A 78 -12.59 11.06 -2.52
N TYR A 79 -13.91 11.18 -2.63
CA TYR A 79 -14.79 10.20 -3.29
C TYR A 79 -14.42 9.93 -4.77
N GLN A 80 -13.80 10.92 -5.42
CA GLN A 80 -13.47 10.89 -6.86
C GLN A 80 -12.44 9.83 -7.25
N ALA A 81 -11.70 9.25 -6.30
CA ALA A 81 -10.61 8.32 -6.58
C ALA A 81 -11.02 6.83 -6.67
N GLY A 82 -12.24 6.45 -6.28
CA GLY A 82 -12.70 5.05 -6.27
C GLY A 82 -11.95 4.11 -5.32
N LYS A 83 -10.97 4.62 -4.57
CA LYS A 83 -10.11 3.88 -3.63
C LYS A 83 -10.83 3.45 -2.36
N GLU A 84 -11.94 4.11 -2.01
CA GLU A 84 -12.79 3.72 -0.90
C GLU A 84 -13.34 2.30 -1.06
N ILE A 85 -13.84 1.96 -2.25
CA ILE A 85 -14.41 0.64 -2.54
C ILE A 85 -13.34 -0.44 -2.37
N GLU A 86 -12.13 -0.16 -2.85
CA GLU A 86 -10.97 -1.05 -2.72
C GLU A 86 -10.60 -1.24 -1.23
N ALA A 87 -10.47 -0.15 -0.47
CA ALA A 87 -10.20 -0.20 0.97
C ALA A 87 -11.26 -1.01 1.72
N ARG A 88 -12.56 -0.75 1.46
CA ARG A 88 -13.67 -1.45 2.10
C ARG A 88 -13.65 -2.95 1.80
N TYR A 89 -13.40 -3.33 0.55
CA TYR A 89 -13.32 -4.74 0.15
C TYR A 89 -12.18 -5.46 0.88
N HIS A 90 -10.99 -4.86 0.95
CA HIS A 90 -9.82 -5.49 1.54
C HIS A 90 -9.78 -5.47 3.07
N LEU A 91 -10.40 -4.46 3.68
CA LEU A 91 -10.46 -4.33 5.14
C LEU A 91 -11.74 -4.95 5.73
N THR A 92 -12.61 -5.56 4.92
CA THR A 92 -13.72 -6.38 5.44
C THR A 92 -13.17 -7.49 6.37
N PRO A 93 -13.85 -7.82 7.49
CA PRO A 93 -15.19 -7.43 7.92
C PRO A 93 -15.26 -6.18 8.84
N ARG A 94 -14.22 -5.34 8.84
CA ARG A 94 -14.13 -4.16 9.71
C ARG A 94 -15.21 -3.14 9.38
N ARG A 95 -15.73 -2.44 10.39
CA ARG A 95 -16.71 -1.37 10.15
C ARG A 95 -16.00 -0.17 9.53
N HIS A 96 -16.40 0.17 8.31
CA HIS A 96 -15.81 1.23 7.51
C HIS A 96 -16.68 2.50 7.55
N ILE A 97 -16.04 3.64 7.79
CA ILE A 97 -16.67 4.97 7.69
C ILE A 97 -15.81 5.83 6.78
N LEU A 98 -16.40 6.33 5.70
CA LEU A 98 -15.74 7.29 4.81
C LEU A 98 -16.00 8.70 5.31
N LEU A 99 -14.95 9.51 5.41
CA LEU A 99 -15.03 10.95 5.62
C LEU A 99 -14.29 11.70 4.50
N HIS A 100 -14.79 12.88 4.16
CA HIS A 100 -14.15 13.77 3.20
C HIS A 100 -13.03 14.58 3.90
N PRO A 101 -11.86 14.77 3.28
CA PRO A 101 -10.75 15.50 3.90
C PRO A 101 -11.00 17.00 4.11
N GLU A 102 -11.96 17.58 3.38
CA GLU A 102 -12.37 18.99 3.53
C GLU A 102 -13.23 19.26 4.78
N LEU A 103 -13.60 18.22 5.53
CA LEU A 103 -14.36 18.40 6.75
C LEU A 103 -13.51 19.11 7.82
N PRO A 104 -14.12 19.98 8.65
CA PRO A 104 -13.41 20.61 9.76
C PRO A 104 -12.77 19.57 10.69
N PRO A 105 -11.58 19.83 11.25
CA PRO A 105 -10.93 18.92 12.19
C PRO A 105 -11.84 18.54 13.37
N SER A 106 -12.64 19.48 13.87
CA SER A 106 -13.62 19.24 14.94
C SER A 106 -14.62 18.14 14.60
N PHE A 107 -15.09 18.08 13.35
CA PHE A 107 -15.99 17.03 12.89
C PHE A 107 -15.29 15.68 12.78
N LEU A 108 -14.04 15.65 12.31
CA LEU A 108 -13.23 14.42 12.30
C LEU A 108 -13.11 13.84 13.71
N PHE A 109 -12.75 14.66 14.70
CA PHE A 109 -12.62 14.20 16.08
C PHE A 109 -13.96 13.78 16.70
N TYR A 110 -15.04 14.50 16.39
CA TYR A 110 -16.39 14.09 16.76
C TYR A 110 -16.73 12.71 16.20
N ALA A 111 -16.52 12.49 14.90
CA ALA A 111 -16.80 11.21 14.24
C ALA A 111 -15.95 10.06 14.79
N LEU A 112 -14.64 10.29 14.98
CA LEU A 112 -13.74 9.32 15.60
C LEU A 112 -14.23 8.84 16.96
N ARG A 113 -14.74 9.77 17.79
CA ARG A 113 -15.26 9.45 19.11
C ARG A 113 -16.63 8.78 19.04
N GLN A 114 -17.56 9.36 18.30
CA GLN A 114 -18.95 8.90 18.19
C GLN A 114 -19.02 7.47 17.65
N GLU A 115 -18.18 7.16 16.66
CA GLU A 115 -18.17 5.86 16.01
C GLU A 115 -17.22 4.86 16.67
N GLN A 116 -16.56 5.28 17.76
CA GLN A 116 -15.56 4.50 18.48
C GLN A 116 -14.49 3.94 17.54
N ALA A 117 -14.05 4.77 16.60
CA ALA A 117 -13.02 4.40 15.64
C ALA A 117 -11.75 4.01 16.39
N SER A 118 -11.22 2.84 16.07
CA SER A 118 -9.95 2.35 16.61
C SER A 118 -8.77 2.73 15.72
N PHE A 119 -9.05 3.02 14.44
CA PHE A 119 -8.06 3.38 13.45
C PHE A 119 -8.56 4.51 12.55
N LEU A 120 -7.64 5.38 12.16
CA LEU A 120 -7.83 6.41 11.15
C LEU A 120 -6.83 6.15 10.04
N ILE A 121 -7.33 6.02 8.81
CA ILE A 121 -6.53 5.80 7.60
C ILE A 121 -6.71 7.03 6.72
N ILE A 122 -5.60 7.66 6.33
CA ILE A 122 -5.57 8.87 5.52
C ILE A 122 -4.77 8.56 4.25
N ARG A 123 -5.35 8.81 3.06
CA ARG A 123 -4.60 8.65 1.80
C ARG A 123 -3.69 9.86 1.55
N GLU A 124 -2.42 9.62 1.24
CA GLU A 124 -1.45 10.66 0.91
C GLU A 124 -1.45 10.87 -0.61
N GLY A 125 -1.73 12.07 -1.10
CA GLY A 125 -1.71 12.34 -2.56
C GLY A 125 -2.48 13.56 -3.06
N ASP A 126 -3.66 13.88 -2.51
CA ASP A 126 -4.57 14.88 -3.12
C ASP A 126 -5.01 16.00 -2.14
N LYS A 127 -4.05 16.80 -1.63
CA LYS A 127 -4.17 17.91 -0.62
C LYS A 127 -5.45 18.80 -0.69
N PRO A 128 -5.92 19.40 0.45
CA PRO A 128 -5.11 20.08 1.48
C PRO A 128 -5.27 19.55 2.92
N TRP A 129 -4.24 19.77 3.74
CA TRP A 129 -3.94 19.00 4.97
C TRP A 129 -4.24 19.75 6.27
N GLU A 130 -5.31 20.52 6.33
CA GLU A 130 -5.66 21.23 7.58
C GLU A 130 -5.92 20.26 8.74
N SER A 131 -6.43 19.06 8.43
CA SER A 131 -6.66 18.00 9.41
C SER A 131 -5.42 17.17 9.74
N ALA A 132 -4.39 17.12 8.88
CA ALA A 132 -3.23 16.25 9.11
C ALA A 132 -2.35 16.76 10.26
N ASP A 133 -2.17 18.07 10.38
CA ASP A 133 -1.40 18.66 11.47
C ASP A 133 -2.16 18.57 12.79
N ALA A 134 -3.48 18.80 12.79
CA ALA A 134 -4.33 18.56 13.94
C ALA A 134 -4.29 17.08 14.39
N VAL A 135 -4.25 16.16 13.44
CA VAL A 135 -4.13 14.73 13.69
C VAL A 135 -2.74 14.37 14.24
N LYS A 136 -1.66 14.84 13.62
CA LYS A 136 -0.27 14.56 14.05
C LYS A 136 0.03 15.09 15.45
N ASN A 137 -0.56 16.23 15.81
CA ASN A 137 -0.36 16.87 17.11
C ASN A 137 -1.33 16.33 18.20
N SER A 138 -2.29 15.48 17.85
CA SER A 138 -3.26 14.96 18.80
C SER A 138 -2.64 13.86 19.69
N PRO A 139 -2.68 13.99 21.03
CA PRO A 139 -2.19 12.95 21.94
C PRO A 139 -3.04 11.67 21.93
N ALA A 140 -4.21 11.70 21.28
CA ALA A 140 -5.10 10.57 21.09
C ALA A 140 -4.74 9.72 19.86
N LEU A 141 -3.85 10.21 18.99
CA LEU A 141 -3.52 9.56 17.73
C LEU A 141 -2.06 9.12 17.74
N ARG A 142 -1.84 7.83 17.53
CA ARG A 142 -0.52 7.25 17.42
C ARG A 142 -0.29 6.76 16.00
N LEU A 143 0.63 7.40 15.29
CA LEU A 143 1.04 6.96 13.96
C LEU A 143 1.59 5.53 14.01
N LEU A 144 1.14 4.69 13.10
CA LEU A 144 1.69 3.36 12.86
C LEU A 144 2.83 3.48 11.83
N PRO A 145 3.97 2.81 12.06
CA PRO A 145 5.15 2.93 11.21
C PRO A 145 5.03 2.12 9.89
N ASP A 146 3.81 1.92 9.39
CA ASP A 146 3.56 1.12 8.19
C ASP A 146 3.80 1.97 6.93
N PRO A 147 4.84 1.69 6.12
CA PRO A 147 5.14 2.49 4.94
C PRO A 147 4.10 2.24 3.84
N GLY A 148 3.55 3.31 3.26
CA GLY A 148 2.60 3.18 2.16
C GLY A 148 2.13 4.52 1.59
N PRO A 149 1.19 4.49 0.63
CA PRO A 149 0.60 5.69 0.01
C PRO A 149 -0.39 6.42 0.93
N GLY A 150 -0.19 6.34 2.23
CA GLY A 150 -1.10 6.88 3.24
C GLY A 150 -0.54 6.76 4.64
N LEU A 151 -1.21 7.44 5.57
CA LEU A 151 -0.89 7.42 6.99
C LEU A 151 -1.96 6.64 7.74
N VAL A 152 -1.55 5.82 8.70
CA VAL A 152 -2.48 5.12 9.59
C VAL A 152 -2.18 5.47 11.04
N PHE A 153 -3.22 5.87 11.74
CA PHE A 153 -3.17 6.18 13.16
C PHE A 153 -4.00 5.16 13.93
N ARG A 154 -3.46 4.70 15.05
CA ARG A 154 -4.25 4.08 16.11
C ARG A 154 -4.89 5.19 16.93
N VAL A 155 -6.19 5.07 17.15
CA VAL A 155 -7.01 6.07 17.83
C VAL A 155 -7.30 5.60 19.25
N ASP A 156 -6.99 6.44 20.23
CA ASP A 156 -7.45 6.31 21.61
C ASP A 156 -8.65 7.25 21.82
N SER A 157 -9.85 6.71 21.58
CA SER A 157 -11.10 7.49 21.62
C SER A 157 -11.42 8.06 23.01
N ILE A 158 -10.83 7.52 24.08
CA ILE A 158 -10.99 8.02 25.45
C ILE A 158 -10.25 9.34 25.62
N ARG A 159 -9.11 9.51 24.94
CA ARG A 159 -8.30 10.74 24.98
C ARG A 159 -8.83 11.85 24.07
N LEU A 160 -9.84 11.56 23.27
CA LEU A 160 -10.56 12.55 22.46
C LEU A 160 -11.52 13.36 23.36
N LEU A 161 -10.98 14.31 24.11
CA LEU A 161 -11.77 15.21 24.96
C LEU A 161 -12.65 16.11 24.09
N GLY A 162 -13.95 16.16 24.40
CA GLY A 162 -14.99 16.84 23.60
C GLY A 162 -14.91 18.38 23.55
N ARG A 163 -13.74 18.97 23.79
CA ARG A 163 -13.48 20.41 23.64
C ARG A 163 -12.88 20.69 22.27
N PHE A 164 -13.60 20.29 21.21
CA PHE A 164 -13.19 20.50 19.82
C PHE A 164 -13.80 21.78 19.21
N TYR A 165 -14.36 22.65 20.05
CA TYR A 165 -15.11 23.85 19.65
C TYR A 165 -14.44 25.18 20.07
N ASP A 166 -13.18 25.14 20.49
CA ASP A 166 -12.41 26.36 20.79
C ASP A 166 -11.55 26.78 19.58
#